data_AF-A0A9D6HIL3-F1
#
_entry.id   AF-A0A9D6HIL3-F1
#
_cell.length_a   1.000
_cell.length_b   1.000
_cell.length_c   1.000
_cell.angle_alpha   90.00
_cell.angle_beta   90.00
_cell.angle_gamma   90.00
#
_symmetry.space_group_name_H-M   'P 1'
#
loop_
_entity.id
_entity.type
_entity.pdbx_description
1 polymer ?
#
loop_
_entity_poly.entity_id
_entity_poly.type
_entity_poly.pdbx_seq_one_letter_code
_entity_poly.pdbx_strand_id
1 'polypeptide(L)' 'MPAKIPWLPSVLPEGATPEACPGCGRRALIPWTLRRDDHSKRVFRTWVCVECQQTEERPEPE' A
#
# COMPACT_ATOMS: atom_id res chain seq x y z
N MET A 1 7.88 -11.82 -12.60
CA MET A 1 7.53 -11.05 -11.39
C MET A 1 8.23 -11.72 -10.22
N PRO A 2 8.82 -10.97 -9.27
CA PRO A 2 9.43 -11.55 -8.08
C PRO A 2 8.37 -12.32 -7.26
N ALA A 3 8.83 -13.28 -6.45
CA ALA A 3 7.95 -13.99 -5.54
C ALA A 3 7.27 -13.00 -4.57
N LYS A 4 5.98 -13.22 -4.31
CA LYS A 4 5.23 -12.38 -3.37
C LYS A 4 5.69 -12.65 -1.93
N ILE A 5 5.90 -11.57 -1.18
CA ILE A 5 6.09 -11.53 0.26
C ILE A 5 4.80 -12.02 0.95
N PRO A 6 4.85 -13.09 1.76
CA PRO A 6 3.64 -13.74 2.29
C PRO A 6 2.78 -12.89 3.23
N TRP A 7 3.37 -11.95 3.97
CA TRP A 7 2.66 -11.12 4.93
C TRP A 7 2.15 -9.78 4.35
N LEU A 8 2.43 -9.52 3.07
CA LEU A 8 1.86 -8.38 2.37
C LEU A 8 0.57 -8.79 1.65
N PRO A 9 -0.40 -7.87 1.50
CA PRO A 9 -1.58 -8.10 0.69
C PRO A 9 -1.22 -8.64 -0.70
N SER A 10 -1.90 -9.72 -1.08
CA SER A 10 -1.75 -10.37 -2.38
C SER A 10 -3.07 -10.50 -3.14
N VAL A 11 -4.18 -10.08 -2.51
CA VAL A 11 -5.54 -10.14 -3.03
C VAL A 11 -6.20 -8.79 -2.77
N LEU A 12 -6.97 -8.30 -3.75
CA LEU A 12 -7.78 -7.09 -3.61
C LEU A 12 -9.00 -7.40 -2.73
N PRO A 13 -9.18 -6.74 -1.56
CA PRO A 13 -10.38 -6.93 -0.74
C PRO A 13 -11.64 -6.48 -1.49
N GLU A 14 -12.77 -7.13 -1.21
CA GLU A 14 -14.07 -6.68 -1.73
C GLU A 14 -14.38 -5.26 -1.25
N GLY A 15 -14.91 -4.42 -2.15
CA GLY A 15 -15.22 -3.01 -1.86
C GLY A 15 -14.01 -2.09 -1.76
N ALA A 16 -12.78 -2.59 -1.93
CA ALA A 16 -11.60 -1.72 -2.01
C ALA A 16 -11.66 -0.81 -3.24
N THR A 17 -11.15 0.40 -3.10
CA THR A 17 -11.01 1.40 -4.18
C THR A 17 -9.53 1.51 -4.56
N PRO A 18 -8.99 0.60 -5.40
CA PRO A 18 -7.56 0.59 -5.71
C PRO A 18 -7.17 1.72 -6.67
N GLU A 19 -5.97 2.24 -6.43
CA GLU A 19 -5.29 3.20 -7.27
C GLU A 19 -4.33 2.51 -8.25
N ALA A 20 -3.87 3.25 -9.26
CA ALA A 20 -2.84 2.79 -10.18
C ALA A 20 -1.49 2.65 -9.47
N CYS A 21 -0.86 1.48 -9.57
CA CYS A 21 0.45 1.24 -9.01
C CYS A 21 1.54 1.92 -9.86
N PRO A 22 2.46 2.71 -9.26
CA PRO A 22 3.52 3.39 -10.01
C PRO A 22 4.55 2.45 -10.62
N GLY A 23 4.73 1.23 -10.10
CA GLY A 23 5.70 0.27 -10.63
C GLY A 23 5.17 -0.65 -11.72
N CYS A 24 3.93 -1.15 -11.60
CA CYS A 24 3.37 -2.11 -12.56
C CYS A 24 2.19 -1.56 -13.39
N GLY A 25 1.70 -0.35 -13.09
CA GLY A 25 0.60 0.31 -13.81
C GLY A 25 -0.80 -0.24 -13.55
N ARG A 26 -0.95 -1.37 -12.85
CA ARG A 26 -2.27 -1.98 -12.56
C ARG A 26 -3.02 -1.18 -11.48
N ARG A 27 -4.35 -1.09 -11.59
CA ARG A 27 -5.23 -0.54 -10.55
C ARG A 27 -5.39 -1.52 -9.39
N ALA A 28 -4.34 -1.65 -8.60
CA ALA A 28 -4.17 -2.67 -7.57
C ALA A 28 -3.45 -2.15 -6.32
N LEU A 29 -3.17 -0.84 -6.23
CA LEU A 29 -2.53 -0.21 -5.08
C LEU A 29 -3.61 0.14 -4.05
N ILE A 30 -3.53 -0.44 -2.85
CA ILE A 30 -4.53 -0.27 -1.80
C ILE A 30 -3.91 0.26 -0.50
N PRO A 31 -4.68 0.97 0.33
CA PRO A 31 -4.25 1.34 1.67
C PRO A 31 -4.12 0.08 2.55
N TRP A 32 -3.09 0.03 3.40
CA TRP A 32 -2.81 -1.13 4.25
C TRP A 32 -2.69 -0.73 5.73
N THR A 33 -1.51 -0.30 6.16
CA THR A 33 -1.21 -0.04 7.57
C THR A 33 -1.00 1.44 7.83
N LEU A 34 -1.48 1.90 8.98
CA LEU A 34 -1.10 3.20 9.52
C LEU A 34 0.15 3.03 10.38
N ARG A 35 1.09 3.95 10.22
CA ARG A 35 2.29 4.07 11.06
C ARG A 35 2.38 5.49 11.55
N ARG A 36 2.66 5.67 12.84
CA ARG A 36 3.06 6.96 13.37
C ARG A 36 4.57 7.07 13.29
N ASP A 37 5.06 8.16 12.70
CA ASP A 37 6.48 8.45 12.73
C ASP A 37 6.91 8.91 14.12
N ASP A 38 7.91 8.26 14.70
CA ASP A 38 8.32 8.52 16.07
C ASP A 38 9.05 9.85 16.23
N HIS A 39 9.66 10.36 15.15
CA HIS A 39 10.37 11.63 15.17
C HIS A 39 9.42 12.81 14.98
N SER A 40 8.67 12.85 13.87
CA SER A 40 7.78 13.97 13.55
C SER A 40 6.39 13.86 14.16
N LYS A 41 6.04 12.71 14.74
CA LYS A 41 4.70 12.38 15.26
C LYS A 41 3.58 12.43 14.21
N ARG A 42 3.92 12.58 12.93
CA ARG A 42 3.00 12.53 11.79
C ARG A 42 2.53 11.09 11.54
N VAL A 43 1.30 10.95 11.08
CA VAL A 43 0.73 9.67 10.67
C VAL A 43 0.96 9.47 9.18
N PHE A 44 1.41 8.28 8.81
CA PHE A 44 1.58 7.85 7.44
C PHE A 44 0.74 6.60 7.21
N ARG A 45 0.24 6.46 5.99
CA ARG A 45 -0.42 5.26 5.50
C ARG A 45 0.47 4.58 4.48
N THR A 46 0.79 3.32 4.75
CA THR A 46 1.43 2.43 3.78
C THR A 46 0.39 1.95 2.79
N TRP A 47 0.70 2.12 1.50
CA TRP A 47 -0.04 1.57 0.38
C TRP A 47 0.74 0.40 -0.20
N VAL A 48 0.03 -0.64 -0.62
CA VAL A 48 0.63 -1.89 -1.16
C VAL A 48 -0.08 -2.30 -2.42
N CYS A 49 0.70 -2.64 -3.46
CA CYS A 49 0.14 -3.22 -4.68
C CYS A 49 -0.10 -4.72 -4.51
N VAL A 50 -1.33 -5.20 -4.66
CA VAL A 50 -1.61 -6.65 -4.48
C VAL A 50 -1.01 -7.52 -5.59
N GLU A 51 -0.62 -6.91 -6.72
CA GLU A 51 -0.07 -7.59 -7.89
C GLU A 51 1.46 -7.73 -7.84
N CYS A 52 2.18 -6.62 -7.65
CA CYS A 52 3.65 -6.60 -7.64
C CYS A 52 4.26 -6.34 -6.24
N GLN A 53 3.43 -6.07 -5.23
CA GLN A 53 3.82 -5.78 -3.85
C GLN A 53 4.83 -4.65 -3.65
N GLN A 54 4.84 -3.70 -4.59
CA GLN A 54 5.47 -2.40 -4.33
C GLN A 54 4.71 -1.67 -3.23
N THR A 55 5.46 -1.03 -2.35
CA THR A 55 4.94 -0.24 -1.23
C THR A 55 5.24 1.23 -1.40
N GLU A 56 4.32 2.08 -0.94
CA GLU A 56 4.48 3.54 -0.91
C GLU A 56 3.97 4.06 0.45
N GLU A 57 4.74 4.90 1.14
CA GLU A 57 4.27 5.58 2.33
C GLU A 57 3.79 6.99 1.97
N ARG A 58 2.56 7.33 2.37
CA ARG A 58 1.95 8.64 2.15
C ARG A 58 1.55 9.27 3.48
N PRO A 59 1.70 10.58 3.69
CA PRO A 59 1.11 11.25 4.84
C PRO A 59 -0.40 11.01 4.88
N GLU A 60 -0.92 10.66 6.05
CA GLU A 60 -2.37 10.55 6.24
C GLU A 60 -2.97 11.95 6.38
N PRO A 61 -4.02 12.30 5.61
CA PRO A 61 -4.76 13.54 5.82
C PRO A 61 -5.45 13.55 7.20
N GLU A 62 -5.58 14.73 7.80
CA GLU A 62 -6.23 14.94 9.11
C GLU A 62 -7.76 14.78 9.05
#